data_AF-A0A4Q5YJR5-F1
#
_entry.id   AF-A0A4Q5YJR5-F1
#
_cell.length_a   1.000
_cell.length_b   1.000
_cell.length_c   1.000
_cell.angle_alpha   90.00
_cell.angle_beta   90.00
_cell.angle_gamma   90.00
#
_symmetry.space_group_name_H-M   'P 1'
#
loop_
_entity.id
_entity.type
_entity.pdbx_description
1 polymer ?
#
loop_
_entity_poly.entity_id
_entity_poly.type
_entity_poly.pdbx_seq_one_letter_code
_entity_poly.pdbx_strand_id
1 'polypeptide(L)' 'HIDIQLCISGKEQIGWKPREKCTTPNGAYNPEKDVQLYNDQPDTFFSLTDGQFAIFFPEDVHAPMIGDAEIKKLVVKVKI' A
#
# COMPACT_ATOMS: atom_id res chain seq x y z
N HIS A 1 -5.25 9.87 -4.68
CA HIS A 1 -5.41 10.29 -3.27
C HIS A 1 -4.13 9.96 -2.51
N ILE A 2 -3.92 10.52 -1.30
CA ILE A 2 -2.92 10.02 -0.34
C ILE A 2 -3.61 8.96 0.53
N ASP A 3 -2.89 7.86 0.80
CA ASP A 3 -3.32 6.80 1.69
C ASP A 3 -2.54 6.88 3.00
N ILE A 4 -3.25 6.98 4.12
CA ILE A 4 -2.67 6.79 5.46
C ILE A 4 -3.11 5.42 5.94
N GLN A 5 -2.18 4.46 5.99
CA GLN A 5 -2.45 3.09 6.44
C GLN A 5 -1.98 2.92 7.87
N LEU A 6 -2.93 2.70 8.79
CA LEU A 6 -2.70 2.47 10.21
C LEU A 6 -2.91 0.99 10.54
N CYS A 7 -1.89 0.35 11.12
CA CYS A 7 -2.03 -0.95 11.76
C CYS A 7 -2.60 -0.73 13.17
N ILE A 8 -3.89 -1.03 13.37
CA ILE A 8 -4.53 -0.86 14.69
C ILE A 8 -4.04 -1.96 15.64
N SER A 9 -4.00 -3.20 15.17
CA SER A 9 -3.45 -4.33 15.91
C SER A 9 -2.98 -5.44 14.98
N GLY A 10 -1.93 -6.15 15.39
CA GLY A 10 -1.30 -7.22 14.64
C GLY A 10 0.05 -6.80 14.06
N LYS A 11 0.58 -7.65 13.17
CA LYS A 11 1.84 -7.38 12.46
C LYS A 11 1.57 -7.40 10.96
N GLU A 12 1.63 -6.23 10.34
CA GLU A 12 1.46 -6.06 8.91
C GLU A 12 2.84 -5.81 8.28
N GLN A 13 3.16 -6.55 7.21
CA GLN A 13 4.25 -6.20 6.31
C GLN A 13 3.66 -5.55 5.05
N ILE A 14 4.36 -4.55 4.54
CA ILE A 14 3.99 -3.81 3.35
C ILE A 14 5.18 -3.84 2.39
N GLY A 15 4.93 -4.29 1.16
CA GLY A 15 5.86 -4.11 0.05
C GLY A 15 5.72 -2.72 -0.54
N TRP A 16 6.82 -2.07 -0.92
CA TRP A 16 6.80 -0.75 -1.58
C TRP A 16 7.73 -0.69 -2.78
N LYS A 17 7.32 0.09 -3.78
CA LYS A 17 8.13 0.43 -4.96
C LYS A 17 7.69 1.80 -5.51
N PRO A 18 8.61 2.65 -5.98
CA PRO A 18 8.23 3.89 -6.62
C PRO A 18 7.57 3.61 -7.99
N ARG A 19 6.46 4.28 -8.27
CA ARG A 19 5.62 4.07 -9.47
C ARG A 19 6.39 4.18 -10.78
N GLU A 20 7.37 5.08 -10.85
CA GLU A 20 8.21 5.26 -12.04
C GLU A 20 9.03 4.00 -12.41
N LYS A 21 9.25 3.10 -11.44
CA LYS A 21 9.94 1.81 -11.64
C LYS A 21 8.99 0.64 -11.84
N CYS A 22 7.68 0.86 -11.78
CA CYS A 22 6.70 -0.18 -12.03
C CYS A 22 6.39 -0.27 -13.53
N THR A 23 6.91 -1.30 -14.18
CA THR A 23 6.90 -1.44 -15.65
C THR A 23 5.91 -2.48 -16.15
N THR A 24 5.30 -3.25 -15.25
CA THR A 24 4.37 -4.34 -15.57
C THR A 24 2.96 -4.06 -15.01
N PRO A 25 2.20 -3.14 -15.62
CA PRO A 25 0.83 -2.85 -15.18
C PRO A 25 -0.07 -4.09 -15.32
N ASN A 26 -0.85 -4.36 -14.28
CA ASN A 26 -1.88 -5.41 -14.26
C ASN A 26 -3.24 -4.79 -14.57
N GLY A 27 -3.52 -4.61 -15.86
CA GLY A 27 -4.71 -3.92 -16.35
C GLY A 27 -4.52 -2.41 -16.49
N ALA A 28 -5.60 -1.71 -16.82
CA ALA A 28 -5.62 -0.25 -16.97
C ALA A 28 -6.03 0.46 -15.68
N TYR A 29 -5.70 1.74 -15.61
CA TYR A 29 -6.08 2.59 -14.48
C TYR A 29 -7.61 2.69 -14.40
N ASN A 30 -8.15 2.46 -13.21
CA ASN A 30 -9.58 2.58 -12.93
C ASN A 30 -9.86 3.93 -12.25
N PRO A 31 -10.50 4.89 -12.94
CA PRO A 31 -10.76 6.22 -12.39
C PRO A 31 -11.84 6.22 -11.30
N GLU A 32 -12.79 5.28 -11.32
CA GLU A 32 -13.84 5.18 -10.28
C GLU A 32 -13.27 4.71 -8.94
N LYS A 33 -12.25 3.84 -9.00
CA LYS A 33 -11.58 3.27 -7.82
C LYS A 33 -10.26 3.97 -7.46
N ASP A 34 -9.81 4.93 -8.26
CA ASP A 34 -8.51 5.62 -8.14
C ASP A 34 -7.35 4.63 -7.95
N VAL A 35 -7.28 3.60 -8.81
CA VAL A 35 -6.32 2.50 -8.64
C VAL A 35 -5.73 2.03 -9.97
N GLN A 36 -4.42 1.73 -9.94
CA GLN A 36 -3.68 0.99 -10.95
C GLN A 36 -2.92 -0.13 -10.23
N LEU A 37 -3.07 -1.36 -10.71
CA LEU A 37 -2.35 -2.51 -10.17
C LEU A 37 -1.10 -2.81 -11.02
N TYR A 38 -0.11 -3.45 -10.40
CA TYR A 38 1.15 -3.83 -11.03
C TYR A 38 1.54 -5.25 -10.60
N ASN A 39 2.23 -5.98 -11.48
CA ASN A 39 2.82 -7.29 -11.18
C ASN A 39 4.31 -7.20 -10.78
N ASP A 40 4.85 -5.99 -10.69
CA ASP A 40 6.22 -5.73 -10.30
C ASP A 40 6.48 -6.18 -8.85
N GLN A 41 7.64 -6.79 -8.61
CA GLN A 41 8.08 -7.12 -7.25
C GLN A 41 8.46 -5.85 -6.48
N PRO A 42 8.12 -5.75 -5.18
CA PRO A 42 8.53 -4.63 -4.33
C PRO A 42 10.05 -4.46 -4.27
N ASP A 43 10.52 -3.21 -4.17
CA ASP A 43 11.95 -2.91 -3.94
C ASP A 43 12.31 -3.06 -2.46
N THR A 44 11.35 -2.83 -1.58
CA THR A 44 11.53 -2.95 -0.13
C THR A 44 10.30 -3.54 0.54
N PHE A 45 10.52 -4.17 1.69
CA PHE A 45 9.47 -4.59 2.61
C PHE A 45 9.76 -3.98 3.97
N PHE A 46 8.73 -3.45 4.61
CA PHE A 46 8.80 -2.98 5.99
C PHE A 46 7.57 -3.45 6.76
N SER A 47 7.68 -3.44 8.09
CA SER A 47 6.60 -3.90 8.95
C SER A 47 6.05 -2.78 9.81
N LEU A 48 4.74 -2.77 9.97
CA LEU A 48 3.99 -1.99 10.94
C LEU A 48 3.48 -2.95 12.03
N THR A 49 3.58 -2.52 13.27
CA THR A 49 2.95 -3.15 14.44
C THR A 49 1.88 -2.23 15.03
N ASP A 50 1.21 -2.68 16.08
CA ASP A 50 0.17 -1.96 16.81
C ASP A 50 0.44 -0.45 16.94
N GLY A 51 -0.49 0.35 16.40
CA GLY A 51 -0.48 1.81 16.46
C GLY A 51 0.43 2.50 15.43
N GLN A 52 1.23 1.75 14.65
CA GLN A 52 2.10 2.32 13.63
C GLN A 52 1.36 2.57 12.33
N PHE A 53 1.77 3.60 11.59
CA PHE A 53 1.19 3.95 10.31
C PHE A 53 2.25 4.28 9.26
N ALA A 54 1.85 4.18 8.00
CA ALA A 54 2.60 4.65 6.83
C ALA A 54 1.72 5.59 5.99
N ILE A 55 2.35 6.54 5.31
CA ILE A 55 1.70 7.45 4.38
C ILE A 55 2.22 7.13 2.98
N PHE A 56 1.31 6.94 2.02
CA PHE A 56 1.62 6.68 0.62
C PHE A 56 1.01 7.77 -0.27
N PHE A 57 1.85 8.40 -1.07
CA PHE A 57 1.47 9.36 -2.09
C PHE A 57 1.07 8.66 -3.40
N PRO A 58 0.49 9.36 -4.40
CA PRO A 58 0.10 8.76 -5.69
C PRO A 58 1.23 8.06 -6.47
N GLU A 59 2.48 8.37 -6.13
CA GLU A 59 3.70 7.81 -6.70
C GLU A 59 4.21 6.57 -5.95
N ASP A 60 3.60 6.23 -4.81
CA ASP A 60 4.01 5.11 -3.97
C ASP A 60 3.16 3.87 -4.25
N VAL A 61 3.68 2.96 -5.09
CA VAL A 61 3.05 1.65 -5.27
C VAL A 61 3.35 0.80 -4.04
N HIS A 62 2.30 0.29 -3.43
CA HIS A 62 2.40 -0.46 -2.17
C HIS A 62 1.50 -1.69 -2.18
N ALA A 63 1.98 -2.75 -1.53
CA ALA A 63 1.32 -4.04 -1.39
C ALA A 63 1.14 -4.34 0.11
N PRO A 64 0.01 -3.91 0.71
CA PRO A 64 -0.26 -4.10 2.13
C PRO A 64 -0.84 -5.50 2.43
N MET A 65 -1.23 -5.75 3.68
CA MET A 65 -1.91 -6.96 4.16
C MET A 65 -1.06 -8.26 4.07
N ILE A 66 0.27 -8.15 4.15
CA ILE A 66 1.15 -9.32 4.25
C ILE A 66 1.33 -9.67 5.74
N GLY A 67 0.87 -10.85 6.15
CA GLY A 67 1.05 -11.33 7.52
C GLY A 67 0.48 -12.72 7.75
N ASP A 68 0.88 -13.33 8.86
CA ASP A 68 0.57 -14.74 9.18
C ASP A 68 -0.60 -14.90 10.18
N ALA A 69 -1.19 -13.78 10.64
CA ALA A 69 -2.25 -13.73 11.63
C ALA A 69 -3.28 -12.64 11.29
N GLU A 70 -4.33 -12.53 12.09
CA GLU A 70 -5.35 -11.49 11.92
C GLU A 70 -4.74 -10.09 12.12
N ILE A 71 -4.99 -9.20 11.16
CA ILE A 71 -4.54 -7.81 11.18
C ILE A 71 -5.80 -6.93 11.19
N LYS A 72 -5.89 -6.04 12.18
CA LYS A 72 -6.89 -4.97 12.18
C LYS A 72 -6.23 -3.70 11.70
N LYS A 73 -6.76 -3.10 10.64
CA LYS A 73 -6.20 -1.87 10.05
C LYS A 73 -7.27 -0.86 9.68
N LEU A 74 -6.82 0.36 9.43
CA LEU A 74 -7.59 1.46 8.87
C LEU A 74 -6.80 2.09 7.71
N VAL A 75 -7.51 2.45 6.64
CA VAL A 75 -6.96 3.26 5.55
C VAL A 75 -7.74 4.55 5.46
N VAL A 76 -7.07 5.68 5.66
CA VAL A 76 -7.66 7.01 5.47
C VAL A 76 -7.25 7.51 4.09
N LYS A 77 -8.23 7.91 3.28
CA LYS A 77 -8.00 8.52 1.96
C LYS A 77 -8.07 10.03 2.09
N VAL A 78 -7.01 10.73 1.70
CA VAL A 78 -6.93 12.20 1.69
C VAL A 78 -6.89 12.68 0.25
N LYS A 79 -7.78 13.62 -0.09
CA LYS A 79 -7.79 14.25 -1.41
C LYS A 79 -6.65 15.27 -1.50
N ILE A 80 -5.96 15.29 -2.63
CA ILE A 80 -4.94 16.29 -2.99
C ILE A 80 -5.57 17.29 -3.95
#